data_AF-A0AAU3XMR8-F1
#
_entry.id   AF-A0AAU3XMR8-F1
#
_cell.length_a   1.000
_cell.length_b   1.000
_cell.length_c   1.000
_cell.angle_alpha   90.00
_cell.angle_beta   90.00
_cell.angle_gamma   90.00
#
_symmetry.space_group_name_H-M   'P 1'
#
loop_
_entity.id
_entity.type
_entity.pdbx_description
1 polymer ?
#
loop_
_entity_poly.entity_id
_entity_poly.type
_entity_poly.pdbx_seq_one_letter_code
_entity_poly.pdbx_strand_id
1 'polypeptide(L)'
;MGKRRVRKLLRKMESGEPVELVVSMTTMKGLTRLAFIAQQFGYEYADLNLNDNRFALRVVPDPSREGRERAARNRERYPEAGDGGSLPPVVPAEAELLKARMVFDLGHQFTDKQRMAISGLGFTALVAAIAFRFADGATGVVIAVGVWAALMGLVYFGLGYSRRRTARYAARLQAAGFTPVTDQVGRLRYVPPGGRLPGHGNPFA
;
A
#
# COMPACT_ATOMS: atom_id res chain seq x y z
N MET A 1 8.47 -15.76 0.65
CA MET A 1 8.36 -14.71 1.69
C MET A 1 9.00 -15.24 2.96
N GLY A 2 9.83 -14.47 3.66
CA GLY A 2 10.60 -15.02 4.79
C GLY A 2 9.75 -15.20 6.05
N LYS A 3 9.77 -16.40 6.64
CA LYS A 3 9.14 -16.74 7.95
C LYS A 3 9.43 -15.67 9.03
N ARG A 4 10.62 -15.06 8.98
CA ARG A 4 11.07 -13.95 9.85
C ARG A 4 10.12 -12.73 9.86
N ARG A 5 9.53 -12.34 8.72
CA ARG A 5 8.65 -11.16 8.65
C ARG A 5 7.30 -11.43 9.31
N VAL A 6 6.75 -12.64 9.10
CA VAL A 6 5.52 -13.09 9.77
C VAL A 6 5.74 -13.18 11.27
N ARG A 7 6.83 -13.81 11.71
CA ARG A 7 7.22 -13.89 13.13
C ARG A 7 7.29 -12.51 13.79
N LYS A 8 8.00 -11.58 13.14
CA LYS A 8 8.13 -10.19 13.61
C LYS A 8 6.78 -9.49 13.72
N LEU A 9 5.89 -9.70 12.75
CA LEU A 9 4.55 -9.12 12.76
C LEU A 9 3.72 -9.66 13.93
N LEU A 10 3.62 -10.99 14.07
CA LEU A 10 2.82 -11.63 15.12
C LEU A 10 3.32 -11.27 16.52
N ARG A 11 4.64 -11.25 16.73
CA ARG A 11 5.22 -10.81 18.01
C ARG A 11 4.90 -9.36 18.34
N LYS A 12 4.90 -8.47 17.35
CA LYS A 12 4.46 -7.08 17.57
C LYS A 12 2.96 -7.00 17.90
N MET A 13 2.14 -7.89 17.33
CA MET A 13 0.70 -7.91 17.57
C MET A 13 0.32 -8.38 18.98
N GLU A 14 1.21 -9.08 19.68
CA GLU A 14 1.01 -9.49 21.07
C GLU A 14 0.84 -8.30 22.03
N SER A 15 1.39 -7.13 21.70
CA SER A 15 1.21 -5.93 22.52
C SER A 15 -0.23 -5.40 22.49
N GLY A 16 -1.07 -5.84 21.55
CA GLY A 16 -2.43 -5.32 21.37
C GLY A 16 -2.50 -3.90 20.81
N GLU A 17 -1.37 -3.31 20.41
CA GLU A 17 -1.26 -1.94 19.91
C GLU A 17 -1.21 -1.91 18.38
N PRO A 18 -1.52 -0.77 17.73
CA PRO A 18 -1.26 -0.57 16.31
C PRO A 18 0.17 -0.97 15.92
N VAL A 19 0.29 -1.87 14.93
CA VAL A 19 1.57 -2.38 14.48
C VAL A 19 1.93 -1.76 13.13
N GLU A 20 3.06 -1.07 13.11
CA GLU A 20 3.73 -0.68 11.87
C GLU A 20 4.91 -1.60 11.56
N LEU A 21 4.91 -2.14 10.34
CA LEU A 21 5.97 -2.97 9.80
C LEU A 21 6.58 -2.29 8.58
N VAL A 22 7.78 -1.76 8.76
CA VAL A 22 8.61 -1.24 7.66
C VAL A 22 9.34 -2.40 6.98
N VAL A 23 9.18 -2.51 5.67
CA VAL A 23 9.61 -3.64 4.86
C VAL A 23 10.28 -3.13 3.58
N SER A 24 11.56 -3.46 3.39
CA SER A 24 12.28 -3.29 2.13
C SER A 24 12.18 -4.56 1.26
N MET A 25 12.42 -4.39 -0.05
CA MET A 25 12.54 -5.49 -1.03
C MET A 25 11.43 -6.54 -0.87
N THR A 26 10.18 -6.10 -1.01
CA THR A 26 9.02 -6.99 -0.94
C THR A 26 8.07 -6.73 -2.09
N THR A 27 7.29 -7.74 -2.42
CA THR A 27 6.27 -7.65 -3.45
C THR A 27 4.92 -7.35 -2.82
N MET A 28 3.99 -6.78 -3.59
CA MET A 28 2.61 -6.60 -3.15
C MET A 28 1.98 -7.91 -2.67
N LYS A 29 2.25 -9.04 -3.34
CA LYS A 29 1.79 -10.37 -2.90
C LYS A 29 2.27 -10.71 -1.49
N GLY A 30 3.50 -10.31 -1.15
CA GLY A 30 4.04 -10.47 0.19
C GLY A 30 3.30 -9.60 1.22
N LEU A 31 3.14 -8.30 0.95
CA LEU A 31 2.44 -7.37 1.83
C LEU A 31 0.99 -7.80 2.09
N THR A 32 0.28 -8.20 1.03
CA THR A 32 -1.07 -8.75 1.13
C THR A 32 -1.10 -9.99 2.02
N ARG A 33 -0.14 -10.92 1.87
CA ARG A 33 -0.06 -12.10 2.73
C ARG A 33 0.18 -11.73 4.20
N LEU A 34 1.01 -10.73 4.49
CA LEU A 34 1.26 -10.28 5.87
C LEU A 34 0.00 -9.70 6.50
N ALA A 35 -0.69 -8.80 5.80
CA ALA A 35 -1.92 -8.22 6.31
C ALA A 35 -3.05 -9.26 6.42
N PHE A 36 -3.14 -10.20 5.47
CA PHE A 36 -4.09 -11.31 5.57
C PHE A 36 -3.84 -12.13 6.82
N ILE A 37 -2.58 -12.50 7.11
CA ILE A 37 -2.24 -13.20 8.34
C ILE A 37 -2.61 -12.35 9.57
N ALA A 38 -2.36 -11.05 9.56
CA ALA A 38 -2.77 -10.16 10.65
C ALA A 38 -4.30 -10.21 10.90
N GLN A 39 -5.11 -10.21 9.83
CA GLN A 39 -6.58 -10.36 9.89
C GLN A 39 -7.03 -11.67 10.52
N GLN A 40 -6.31 -12.75 10.27
CA GLN A 40 -6.59 -14.03 10.91
C GLN A 40 -6.33 -14.00 12.42
N PHE A 41 -5.45 -13.12 12.90
CA PHE A 41 -5.10 -12.98 14.32
C PHE A 41 -5.69 -11.71 14.97
N GLY A 42 -6.77 -11.16 14.42
CA GLY A 42 -7.56 -10.10 15.06
C GLY A 42 -7.09 -8.67 14.80
N TYR A 43 -6.36 -8.45 13.71
CA TYR A 43 -5.93 -7.11 13.29
C TYR A 43 -6.46 -6.79 11.91
N GLU A 44 -6.87 -5.56 11.65
CA GLU A 44 -7.26 -5.12 10.32
C GLU A 44 -6.18 -4.29 9.63
N TYR A 45 -6.17 -4.34 8.30
CA TYR A 45 -5.34 -3.47 7.49
C TYR A 45 -5.80 -2.01 7.60
N ALA A 46 -4.87 -1.14 8.01
CA ALA A 46 -5.14 0.28 8.23
C ALA A 46 -4.58 1.18 7.12
N ASP A 47 -3.31 1.00 6.77
CA ASP A 47 -2.66 1.83 5.75
C ASP A 47 -1.43 1.14 5.14
N LEU A 48 -1.08 1.54 3.91
CA LEU A 48 0.15 1.16 3.25
C LEU A 48 0.76 2.38 2.58
N ASN A 49 1.95 2.77 3.04
CA ASN A 49 2.68 3.91 2.51
C ASN A 49 4.07 3.48 2.02
N LEU A 50 4.59 4.16 1.00
CA LEU A 50 5.97 4.05 0.54
C LEU A 50 6.77 5.24 1.09
N ASN A 51 7.73 4.98 1.97
CA ASN A 51 8.62 5.99 2.54
C ASN A 51 10.08 5.56 2.34
N ASP A 52 10.93 6.45 1.82
CA ASP A 52 12.34 6.17 1.51
C ASP A 52 12.56 4.83 0.78
N ASN A 53 11.74 4.57 -0.25
CA ASN A 53 11.77 3.32 -1.02
C ASN A 53 11.50 2.03 -0.19
N ARG A 54 10.87 2.18 0.98
CA ARG A 54 10.44 1.09 1.87
C ARG A 54 8.94 1.15 2.09
N PHE A 55 8.29 -0.01 2.15
CA PHE A 55 6.87 -0.09 2.45
C PHE A 55 6.63 -0.06 3.95
N ALA A 56 5.82 0.87 4.44
CA ALA A 56 5.30 0.89 5.79
C ALA A 56 3.87 0.31 5.79
N LEU A 57 3.75 -0.95 6.22
CA LEU A 57 2.46 -1.62 6.39
C LEU A 57 1.96 -1.37 7.81
N ARG A 58 0.79 -0.72 7.94
CA ARG A 58 0.14 -0.48 9.22
C ARG A 58 -1.09 -1.37 9.37
N VAL A 59 -1.16 -2.10 10.48
CA VAL A 59 -2.31 -2.89 10.91
C VAL A 59 -2.72 -2.45 12.31
N VAL A 60 -4.02 -2.48 12.61
CA VAL A 60 -4.56 -2.09 13.93
C VAL A 60 -5.43 -3.21 14.49
N PRO A 61 -5.60 -3.29 15.82
CA PRO A 61 -6.52 -4.26 16.40
C PRO A 61 -7.93 -4.09 15.83
N ASP A 62 -8.58 -5.20 15.46
CA ASP A 62 -9.96 -5.23 14.97
C ASP A 62 -10.91 -5.34 16.18
N PRO A 63 -11.65 -4.27 16.54
CA PRO A 63 -12.53 -4.26 17.70
C PRO A 63 -13.88 -4.94 17.42
N SER A 64 -14.11 -5.48 16.23
CA SER A 64 -15.35 -6.18 15.92
C SER A 64 -15.45 -7.50 16.69
N ARG A 65 -16.68 -7.91 16.99
CA ARG A 65 -16.94 -9.21 17.62
C ARG A 65 -16.42 -10.34 16.73
N GLU A 66 -16.69 -10.27 15.44
CA GLU A 66 -16.23 -11.26 14.45
C GLU A 66 -14.70 -11.35 14.40
N GLY A 67 -14.00 -10.21 14.43
CA GLY A 67 -12.54 -10.15 14.47
C GLY A 67 -11.94 -10.83 15.71
N ARG A 68 -12.53 -10.57 16.89
CA ARG A 68 -12.12 -11.23 18.14
C ARG A 68 -12.36 -12.74 18.10
N GLU A 69 -13.54 -13.17 17.65
CA GLU A 69 -13.88 -14.59 17.56
C GLU A 69 -12.97 -15.32 16.56
N ARG A 70 -12.68 -14.72 15.40
CA ARG A 70 -11.73 -15.23 14.42
C ARG A 70 -10.32 -15.36 15.00
N ALA A 71 -9.87 -14.35 15.74
CA ALA A 71 -8.58 -14.35 16.40
C ALA A 71 -8.46 -15.46 17.45
N ALA A 72 -9.48 -15.64 18.29
CA ALA A 72 -9.52 -16.69 19.31
C ALA A 72 -9.42 -18.08 18.67
N ARG A 73 -10.28 -18.37 17.69
CA ARG A 73 -10.26 -19.65 16.95
C ARG A 73 -8.90 -19.93 16.29
N ASN A 74 -8.29 -18.92 15.69
CA ASN A 74 -7.00 -19.09 15.02
C ASN A 74 -5.82 -19.21 16.00
N ARG A 75 -5.88 -18.59 17.18
CA ARG A 75 -4.87 -18.79 18.24
C ARG A 75 -4.91 -20.22 18.79
N GLU A 76 -6.11 -20.78 18.97
CA GLU A 76 -6.29 -22.17 19.39
C GLU A 76 -5.81 -23.16 18.31
N ARG A 77 -6.14 -22.89 17.04
CA ARG A 77 -5.77 -23.77 15.91
C ARG A 77 -4.30 -23.68 15.50
N TYR A 78 -3.67 -22.53 15.71
CA TYR A 78 -2.29 -22.24 15.31
C TYR A 78 -1.47 -21.64 16.46
N PRO A 79 -1.28 -22.37 17.58
CA PRO A 79 -0.63 -21.84 18.78
C PRO A 79 0.83 -21.43 18.53
N GLU A 80 1.54 -22.14 17.65
CA GLU A 80 2.96 -21.87 17.33
C GLU A 80 3.17 -20.85 16.19
N ALA A 81 2.11 -20.19 15.71
CA ALA A 81 2.21 -19.23 14.60
C ALA A 81 3.23 -18.12 14.89
N GLY A 82 3.28 -17.65 16.14
CA GLY A 82 4.20 -16.63 16.64
C GLY A 82 5.66 -17.03 16.62
N ASP A 83 5.97 -18.33 16.61
CA ASP A 83 7.34 -18.88 16.60
C ASP A 83 7.74 -19.46 15.23
N GLY A 84 6.85 -19.38 14.24
CA GLY A 84 7.10 -19.83 12.87
C GLY A 84 6.61 -21.24 12.58
N GLY A 85 5.69 -21.75 13.40
CA GLY A 85 4.90 -22.94 13.14
C GLY A 85 3.91 -22.77 11.99
N SER A 86 2.87 -23.61 11.98
CA SER A 86 1.84 -23.57 10.94
C SER A 86 1.07 -22.25 10.96
N LEU A 87 0.58 -21.83 9.79
CA LEU A 87 -0.16 -20.58 9.61
C LEU A 87 -1.50 -20.86 8.93
N PRO A 88 -2.51 -20.01 9.17
CA PRO A 88 -3.76 -20.05 8.42
C PRO A 88 -3.51 -20.01 6.90
N PRO A 89 -4.22 -20.84 6.10
CA PRO A 89 -4.11 -20.80 4.65
C PRO A 89 -4.62 -19.46 4.12
N VAL A 90 -3.96 -18.94 3.08
CA VAL A 90 -4.38 -17.69 2.43
C VAL A 90 -5.51 -17.99 1.46
N VAL A 91 -6.69 -17.44 1.73
CA VAL A 91 -7.85 -17.54 0.83
C VAL A 91 -7.63 -16.60 -0.37
N PRO A 92 -7.52 -17.11 -1.62
CA PRO A 92 -7.15 -16.27 -2.76
C PRO A 92 -8.09 -15.10 -3.02
N ALA A 93 -9.40 -15.31 -2.94
CA ALA A 93 -10.40 -14.27 -3.22
C ALA A 93 -10.31 -13.10 -2.22
N GLU A 94 -10.23 -13.39 -0.91
CA GLU A 94 -10.07 -12.38 0.13
C GLU A 94 -8.73 -11.64 0.00
N ALA A 95 -7.66 -12.38 -0.29
CA ALA A 95 -6.35 -11.78 -0.53
C ALA A 95 -6.34 -10.85 -1.75
N GLU A 96 -7.10 -11.17 -2.81
CA GLU A 96 -7.22 -10.30 -3.97
C GLU A 96 -7.96 -8.99 -3.66
N LEU A 97 -9.02 -9.05 -2.87
CA LEU A 97 -9.73 -7.84 -2.40
C LEU A 97 -8.83 -6.99 -1.52
N LEU A 98 -8.11 -7.61 -0.58
CA LEU A 98 -7.16 -6.91 0.27
C LEU A 98 -6.03 -6.27 -0.54
N LYS A 99 -5.52 -6.98 -1.55
CA LYS A 99 -4.53 -6.44 -2.50
C LYS A 99 -5.10 -5.26 -3.29
N ALA A 100 -6.35 -5.34 -3.75
CA ALA A 100 -7.00 -4.25 -4.46
C ALA A 100 -7.07 -2.99 -3.59
N ARG A 101 -7.47 -3.14 -2.33
CA ARG A 101 -7.50 -2.03 -1.35
C ARG A 101 -6.10 -1.43 -1.13
N MET A 102 -5.10 -2.26 -0.85
CA MET A 102 -3.72 -1.78 -0.65
C MET A 102 -3.14 -1.05 -1.86
N VAL A 103 -3.37 -1.56 -3.08
CA VAL A 103 -2.89 -0.91 -4.30
C VAL A 103 -3.63 0.40 -4.54
N PHE A 104 -4.92 0.47 -4.21
CA PHE A 104 -5.70 1.70 -4.28
C PHE A 104 -5.16 2.75 -3.31
N ASP A 105 -4.91 2.39 -2.06
CA ASP A 105 -4.42 3.29 -1.01
C ASP A 105 -3.02 3.82 -1.34
N LEU A 106 -2.11 2.94 -1.77
CA LEU A 106 -0.77 3.32 -2.26
C LEU A 106 -0.86 4.22 -3.51
N GLY A 107 -1.82 3.93 -4.39
CA GLY A 107 -2.14 4.73 -5.57
C GLY A 107 -2.60 6.15 -5.26
N HIS A 108 -3.05 6.43 -4.05
CA HIS A 108 -3.47 7.75 -3.56
C HIS A 108 -2.56 8.30 -2.46
N GLN A 109 -1.36 7.73 -2.29
CA GLN A 109 -0.39 8.27 -1.34
C GLN A 109 0.15 9.64 -1.78
N PHE A 110 0.41 9.79 -3.08
CA PHE A 110 0.84 11.04 -3.69
C PHE A 110 -0.24 11.54 -4.63
N THR A 111 -0.53 12.83 -4.57
CA THR A 111 -1.40 13.48 -5.55
C THR A 111 -0.75 13.47 -6.93
N ASP A 112 -1.55 13.50 -8.00
CA ASP A 112 -1.01 13.60 -9.37
C ASP A 112 -0.10 14.83 -9.53
N LYS A 113 -0.40 15.93 -8.83
CA LYS A 113 0.45 17.13 -8.78
C LYS A 113 1.82 16.86 -8.15
N GLN A 114 1.86 16.16 -7.01
CA GLN A 114 3.12 15.78 -6.37
C GLN A 114 3.93 14.83 -7.24
N ARG A 115 3.29 13.87 -7.90
CA ARG A 115 3.97 12.95 -8.84
C ARG A 115 4.59 13.70 -10.01
N MET A 116 3.82 14.61 -10.63
CA MET A 116 4.33 15.48 -11.69
C MET A 116 5.49 16.35 -11.20
N ALA A 117 5.39 16.95 -10.01
CA ALA A 117 6.45 17.79 -9.45
C ALA A 117 7.76 17.00 -9.20
N ILE A 118 7.66 15.82 -8.59
CA ILE A 118 8.82 14.95 -8.32
C ILE A 118 9.47 14.49 -9.63
N SER A 119 8.67 14.03 -10.60
CA SER A 119 9.18 13.61 -11.90
C SER A 119 9.78 14.78 -12.69
N GLY A 120 9.10 15.93 -12.69
CA GLY A 120 9.55 17.15 -13.36
C GLY A 120 10.90 17.62 -12.86
N LEU A 121 11.08 17.72 -11.54
CA LEU A 121 12.35 18.13 -10.92
C LEU A 121 13.48 17.13 -11.23
N GLY A 122 13.22 15.83 -11.07
CA GLY A 122 14.22 14.79 -11.33
C GLY A 122 14.68 14.74 -12.78
N PHE A 123 13.76 14.84 -13.73
CA PHE A 123 14.11 14.83 -15.16
C PHE A 123 14.75 16.13 -15.62
N THR A 124 14.38 17.28 -15.05
CA THR A 124 15.04 18.56 -15.36
C THR A 124 16.50 18.55 -14.90
N ALA A 125 16.79 18.00 -13.72
CA ALA A 125 18.17 17.85 -13.24
C ALA A 125 19.00 16.89 -14.12
N LEU A 126 18.42 15.77 -14.55
CA LEU A 126 19.07 14.82 -15.46
C LEU A 126 19.38 15.46 -16.81
N VAL A 127 18.44 16.21 -17.37
CA VAL A 127 18.59 16.90 -18.65
C VAL A 127 19.61 18.03 -18.55
N ALA A 128 19.64 18.77 -17.45
CA ALA A 128 20.68 19.77 -17.18
C ALA A 128 22.08 19.15 -17.11
N ALA A 129 22.22 17.98 -16.48
CA ALA A 129 23.49 17.24 -16.43
C ALA A 129 23.95 16.76 -17.81
N ILE A 130 23.02 16.28 -18.65
CA ILE A 130 23.31 15.90 -20.04
C ILE A 130 23.70 17.13 -20.86
N ALA A 131 22.94 18.23 -20.77
CA ALA A 131 23.23 19.46 -21.50
C ALA A 131 24.60 20.05 -21.12
N PHE A 132 24.96 20.01 -19.83
CA PHE A 132 26.28 20.45 -19.36
C PHE A 132 27.42 19.58 -19.91
N ARG A 133 27.18 18.27 -20.10
CA ARG A 133 28.19 17.33 -20.62
C ARG A 133 28.41 17.42 -22.13
N PHE A 134 27.43 17.94 -22.88
CA PHE A 134 27.42 18.08 -24.34
C PHE A 134 27.32 19.55 -24.79
N ALA A 135 27.85 20.48 -23.98
CA ALA A 135 27.68 21.92 -24.16
C ALA A 135 28.24 22.50 -25.48
N ASP A 136 29.10 21.77 -26.18
CA ASP A 136 29.86 22.28 -27.33
C ASP A 136 29.12 22.23 -28.68
N GLY A 137 27.80 21.98 -28.72
CA GLY A 137 27.07 22.00 -29.99
C GLY A 137 25.55 22.03 -29.88
N ALA A 138 24.92 22.70 -30.86
CA ALA A 138 23.45 22.78 -31.01
C ALA A 138 22.77 21.39 -31.00
N THR A 139 23.47 20.35 -31.49
CA THR A 139 23.02 18.96 -31.44
C THR A 139 22.78 18.45 -30.02
N GLY A 140 23.61 18.85 -29.06
CA GLY A 140 23.46 18.46 -27.64
C GLY A 140 22.18 19.03 -27.02
N VAL A 141 21.85 20.27 -27.37
CA VAL A 141 20.61 20.94 -26.90
C VAL A 141 19.37 20.26 -27.48
N VAL A 142 19.38 19.93 -28.79
CA VAL A 142 18.26 19.23 -29.44
C VAL A 142 18.03 17.86 -28.80
N ILE A 143 19.10 17.09 -28.53
CA ILE A 143 19.01 15.79 -27.85
C ILE A 143 18.46 15.96 -26.44
N ALA A 144 18.96 16.94 -25.67
CA ALA A 144 18.51 17.20 -24.31
C ALA A 144 17.02 17.53 -24.24
N VAL A 145 16.53 18.41 -25.10
CA VAL A 145 15.10 18.77 -25.20
C VAL A 145 14.26 17.57 -25.64
N GLY A 146 14.73 16.80 -26.62
CA GLY A 146 14.05 15.59 -27.09
C GLY A 146 13.90 14.53 -25.99
N VAL A 147 14.97 14.28 -25.22
CA VAL A 147 14.94 13.36 -24.08
C VAL A 147 14.00 13.89 -22.98
N TRP A 148 14.04 15.18 -22.67
CA TRP A 148 13.12 15.78 -21.70
C TRP A 148 11.65 15.59 -22.10
N ALA A 149 11.32 15.90 -23.36
CA ALA A 149 9.96 15.76 -23.88
C ALA A 149 9.49 14.29 -23.86
N ALA A 150 10.37 13.35 -24.21
CA ALA A 150 10.08 11.92 -24.13
C ALA A 150 9.81 11.46 -22.68
N LEU A 151 10.61 11.93 -21.72
CA LEU A 151 10.43 11.63 -20.29
C LEU A 151 9.11 12.22 -19.75
N MET A 152 8.76 13.45 -20.13
CA MET A 152 7.46 14.04 -19.79
C MET A 152 6.29 13.27 -20.41
N GLY A 153 6.43 12.82 -21.66
CA GLY A 153 5.46 11.95 -22.31
C GLY A 153 5.22 10.64 -21.55
N LEU A 154 6.29 10.01 -21.06
CA LEU A 154 6.23 8.82 -20.20
C LEU A 154 5.51 9.09 -18.88
N VAL A 155 5.76 10.24 -18.23
CA VAL A 155 5.05 10.63 -17.00
C VAL A 155 3.55 10.78 -17.27
N TYR A 156 3.18 11.50 -18.32
CA TYR A 156 1.78 11.73 -18.68
C TYR A 156 1.05 10.41 -18.96
N PHE A 157 1.67 9.52 -19.75
CA PHE A 157 1.13 8.20 -20.03
C PHE A 157 1.02 7.35 -18.75
N GLY A 158 2.04 7.37 -17.90
CA GLY A 158 2.06 6.67 -16.62
C GLY A 158 0.93 7.09 -15.68
N LEU A 159 0.64 8.40 -15.62
CA LEU A 159 -0.50 8.92 -14.85
C LEU A 159 -1.84 8.46 -15.41
N GLY A 160 -2.02 8.51 -16.73
CA GLY A 160 -3.22 7.99 -17.39
C GLY A 160 -3.44 6.49 -17.12
N TYR A 161 -2.37 5.69 -17.21
CA TYR A 161 -2.40 4.27 -16.88
C TYR A 161 -2.73 4.03 -15.40
N SER A 162 -2.13 4.80 -14.49
CA SER A 162 -2.42 4.74 -13.05
C SER A 162 -3.89 5.03 -12.77
N ARG A 163 -4.45 6.10 -13.35
CA ARG A 163 -5.87 6.46 -13.20
C ARG A 163 -6.80 5.33 -13.65
N ARG A 164 -6.54 4.75 -14.83
CA ARG A 164 -7.32 3.61 -15.36
C ARG A 164 -7.23 2.40 -14.44
N ARG A 165 -6.02 2.08 -13.95
CA ARG A 165 -5.80 0.96 -13.04
C ARG A 165 -6.53 1.16 -11.70
N THR A 166 -6.48 2.36 -11.15
CA THR A 166 -7.18 2.74 -9.93
C THR A 166 -8.70 2.60 -10.08
N ALA A 167 -9.27 3.07 -11.20
CA ALA A 167 -10.69 2.94 -11.48
C ALA A 167 -11.14 1.47 -11.54
N ARG A 168 -10.33 0.58 -12.13
CA ARG A 168 -10.61 -0.86 -12.16
C ARG A 168 -10.63 -1.48 -10.76
N TYR A 169 -9.72 -1.07 -9.87
CA TYR A 169 -9.73 -1.55 -8.48
C TYR A 169 -10.91 -0.99 -7.68
N ALA A 170 -11.24 0.28 -7.86
CA ALA A 170 -12.43 0.89 -7.27
C ALA A 170 -13.70 0.11 -7.66
N ALA A 171 -13.88 -0.19 -8.94
CA ALA A 171 -15.03 -0.97 -9.42
C ALA A 171 -15.09 -2.37 -8.78
N ARG A 172 -13.95 -3.05 -8.63
CA ARG A 172 -13.88 -4.37 -7.96
C ARG A 172 -14.21 -4.28 -6.47
N LEU A 173 -13.75 -3.24 -5.79
CA LEU A 173 -14.05 -3.02 -4.37
C LEU A 173 -15.53 -2.71 -4.17
N GLN A 174 -16.11 -1.84 -5.00
CA GLN A 174 -17.54 -1.52 -4.97
C GLN A 174 -18.41 -2.75 -5.27
N ALA A 175 -18.04 -3.57 -6.26
CA ALA A 175 -18.75 -4.81 -6.56
C ALA A 175 -18.71 -5.81 -5.39
N ALA A 176 -17.68 -5.75 -4.53
CA ALA A 176 -17.57 -6.52 -3.31
C ALA A 176 -18.24 -5.84 -2.09
N GLY A 177 -18.98 -4.75 -2.30
CA GLY A 177 -19.71 -4.02 -1.26
C GLY A 177 -18.88 -3.03 -0.45
N PHE A 178 -17.62 -2.75 -0.83
CA PHE A 178 -16.83 -1.73 -0.15
C PHE A 178 -17.37 -0.33 -0.44
N THR A 179 -17.43 0.49 0.59
CA THR A 179 -17.91 1.88 0.49
C THR A 179 -16.76 2.87 0.43
N PRO A 180 -16.80 3.87 -0.46
CA PRO A 180 -15.85 4.96 -0.46
C PRO A 180 -16.05 5.86 0.76
N VAL A 181 -14.97 6.12 1.51
CA VAL A 181 -14.94 7.02 2.67
C VAL A 181 -13.72 7.91 2.54
N THR A 182 -13.89 9.20 2.79
CA THR A 182 -12.78 10.16 2.80
C THR A 182 -12.19 10.21 4.20
N ASP A 183 -10.87 10.04 4.33
CA ASP A 183 -10.19 10.16 5.61
C ASP A 183 -10.02 11.64 6.04
N GLN A 184 -9.57 11.87 7.26
CA GLN A 184 -9.37 13.22 7.82
C GLN A 184 -8.33 14.06 7.05
N VAL A 185 -7.46 13.41 6.27
CA VAL A 185 -6.43 14.05 5.44
C VAL A 185 -6.96 14.30 4.01
N GLY A 186 -8.24 14.04 3.77
CA GLY A 186 -8.89 14.23 2.47
C GLY A 186 -8.58 13.13 1.45
N ARG A 187 -7.97 12.01 1.85
CA ARG A 187 -7.69 10.87 0.95
C ARG A 187 -8.90 9.96 0.87
N LEU A 188 -9.27 9.59 -0.35
CA LEU A 188 -10.29 8.58 -0.60
C LEU A 188 -9.78 7.19 -0.21
N ARG A 189 -10.56 6.44 0.57
CA ARG A 189 -10.28 5.06 0.98
C ARG A 189 -11.53 4.19 0.79
N TYR A 190 -11.32 2.91 0.58
CA TYR A 190 -12.42 1.93 0.55
C TYR A 190 -12.45 1.11 1.82
N VAL A 191 -13.61 1.08 2.47
CA VAL A 191 -13.84 0.38 3.75
C VAL A 191 -14.75 -0.81 3.49
N PRO A 192 -14.49 -1.99 4.08
CA PRO A 192 -15.36 -3.16 3.94
C PRO A 192 -16.77 -2.89 4.49
N PRO A 193 -17.79 -3.67 4.07
CA PRO A 193 -19.16 -3.54 4.57
C PRO A 193 -19.21 -3.56 6.10
N GLY A 194 -19.82 -2.55 6.73
CA GLY A 194 -19.91 -2.43 8.19
C GLY A 194 -18.60 -2.04 8.89
N GLY A 195 -17.49 -1.92 8.15
CA GLY A 195 -16.22 -1.46 8.67
C GLY A 195 -16.21 0.06 8.91
N ARG A 196 -15.30 0.50 9.77
CA ARG A 196 -14.98 1.93 9.97
C ARG A 196 -13.57 2.20 9.48
N LEU A 197 -13.20 3.47 9.34
CA LEU A 197 -11.80 3.82 9.09
C LEU A 197 -10.92 3.31 10.26
N PRO A 198 -9.91 2.47 9.99
CA PRO A 198 -9.06 1.89 11.02
C PRO A 198 -8.28 2.96 11.79
N GLY A 199 -8.21 2.85 13.11
CA GLY A 199 -7.55 3.85 13.98
C GLY A 199 -8.47 5.00 14.44
N HIS A 200 -9.77 4.91 14.20
CA HIS A 200 -10.76 5.70 14.91
C HIS A 200 -11.27 4.89 16.09
N GLY A 201 -10.68 5.14 17.27
CA GLY A 201 -11.41 4.95 18.52
C GLY A 201 -12.72 5.72 18.42
N ASN A 202 -13.80 5.13 18.90
CA ASN A 202 -15.11 5.77 18.90
C ASN A 202 -14.94 7.19 19.49
N PRO A 203 -15.30 8.28 18.78
CA PRO A 203 -15.27 9.62 19.39
C PRO A 203 -16.31 9.77 20.51
N PHE A 204 -17.11 8.73 20.75
CA PHE A 204 -18.16 8.64 21.76
C PHE A 204 -18.08 7.34 22.62
N ALA A 205 -16.92 6.65 22.71
CA ALA A 205 -16.73 5.58 23.71
C ALA A 205 -15.91 6.12 24.88
#